data_AF-A0A8J4C0B9-F1
#
_entry.id   AF-A0A8J4C0B9-F1
#
_cell.length_a   1.000
_cell.length_b   1.000
_cell.length_c   1.000
_cell.angle_alpha   90.00
_cell.angle_beta   90.00
_cell.angle_gamma   90.00
#
_symmetry.space_group_name_H-M   'P 1'
#
loop_
_entity.id
_entity.type
_entity.pdbx_description
1 polymer ?
#
loop_
_entity_poly.entity_id
_entity_poly.type
_entity_poly.pdbx_seq_one_letter_code
_entity_poly.pdbx_strand_id
1 'polypeptide(L)'
;MAVDAESHQWIPAQYPKDVNSVDLRRLTAVQPKGFKERTVSKRKRDAEEQDEGEQPTPMQEDEHQEVKTHSQKRQKADETTYRPVSGKTWKAPGQRASTVMRPVTLGKKSWSKKMSEKVVRKNLLDQKAEAVAAAKEKRKASAEQRKAAKERKAANQQKSAIVQKITNTATVKKMMKDKKQRKLLRTADTN
;
A
#
# COMPACT_ATOMS: atom_id res chain seq x y z
N MET A 1 68.56 11.89 -14.91
CA MET A 1 67.60 12.55 -14.00
C MET A 1 66.24 11.90 -14.24
N ALA A 2 65.82 11.02 -13.34
CA ALA A 2 64.54 10.32 -13.44
C ALA A 2 63.47 11.19 -12.78
N VAL A 3 62.35 11.40 -13.47
CA VAL A 3 61.22 12.17 -12.99
C VAL A 3 60.23 11.16 -12.42
N ASP A 4 60.13 11.09 -11.09
CA ASP A 4 59.19 10.22 -10.41
C ASP A 4 57.76 10.74 -10.65
N ALA A 5 56.96 9.95 -11.37
CA ALA A 5 55.56 10.22 -11.63
C ALA A 5 54.73 9.78 -10.43
N GLU A 6 54.30 10.73 -9.61
CA GLU A 6 53.34 10.49 -8.52
C GLU A 6 51.99 10.06 -9.09
N SER A 7 51.59 8.82 -8.80
CA SER A 7 50.28 8.29 -9.17
C SER A 7 49.21 8.82 -8.21
N HIS A 8 48.51 9.88 -8.59
CA HIS A 8 47.32 10.34 -7.87
C HIS A 8 46.17 9.34 -8.07
N GLN A 9 45.95 8.50 -7.05
CA GLN A 9 44.77 7.64 -6.98
C GLN A 9 43.52 8.50 -6.77
N TRP A 10 42.59 8.41 -7.73
CA TRP A 10 41.31 9.11 -7.63
C TRP A 10 40.43 8.47 -6.56
N ILE A 11 40.18 9.21 -5.47
CA ILE A 11 39.27 8.81 -4.41
C ILE A 11 37.93 9.52 -4.64
N PRO A 12 36.81 8.80 -4.83
CA PRO A 12 35.51 9.42 -5.01
C PRO A 12 35.09 10.19 -3.76
N ALA A 13 34.56 11.40 -3.96
CA ALA A 13 34.09 12.26 -2.88
C ALA A 13 32.98 11.56 -2.08
N GLN A 14 33.28 11.20 -0.84
CA GLN A 14 32.29 10.70 0.10
C GLN A 14 31.60 11.90 0.75
N TYR A 15 30.33 12.13 0.40
CA TYR A 15 29.51 13.11 1.10
C TYR A 15 29.31 12.66 2.55
N PRO A 16 29.37 13.57 3.53
CA PRO A 16 29.05 13.23 4.90
C PRO A 16 27.61 12.71 4.94
N LYS A 17 27.41 11.51 5.51
CA LYS A 17 26.07 11.01 5.83
C LYS A 17 25.45 12.00 6.81
N ASP A 18 24.42 12.71 6.39
CA ASP A 18 23.65 13.57 7.26
C ASP A 18 23.23 12.80 8.52
N VAL A 19 23.84 13.15 9.64
CA VAL A 19 23.65 12.53 10.97
C VAL A 19 22.21 12.75 11.48
N ASN A 20 21.42 13.56 10.77
CA ASN A 20 20.01 13.86 11.05
C ASN A 20 19.02 13.24 10.06
N SER A 21 19.44 12.28 9.24
CA SER A 21 18.50 11.49 8.43
C SER A 21 17.77 10.50 9.34
N VAL A 22 16.70 10.97 9.99
CA VAL A 22 15.79 10.11 10.75
C VAL A 22 15.20 9.09 9.78
N ASP A 23 15.60 7.83 9.92
CA ASP A 23 15.10 6.73 9.08
C ASP A 23 13.63 6.46 9.41
N LEU A 24 12.73 7.13 8.68
CA LEU A 24 11.28 7.04 8.89
C LEU A 24 10.70 5.66 8.58
N ARG A 25 11.48 4.74 7.98
CA ARG A 25 11.04 3.37 7.69
C ARG A 25 10.99 2.50 8.94
N ARG A 26 11.66 2.90 10.03
CA ARG A 26 11.66 2.17 11.31
C ARG A 26 10.67 2.70 12.33
N LEU A 27 9.90 3.75 12.01
CA LEU A 27 8.80 4.21 12.88
C LEU A 27 7.59 3.28 12.76
N THR A 28 7.66 2.13 13.42
CA THR A 28 6.54 1.21 13.60
C THR A 28 5.47 1.74 14.56
N ALA A 29 5.76 2.82 15.30
CA ALA A 29 4.90 3.40 16.32
C ALA A 29 4.02 4.58 15.84
N VAL A 30 4.19 5.06 14.60
CA VAL A 30 3.38 6.16 14.02
C VAL A 30 2.39 5.58 13.01
N GLN A 31 1.64 4.58 13.45
CA GLN A 31 0.49 4.10 12.67
C GLN A 31 -0.77 4.81 13.19
N PRO A 32 -1.63 5.32 12.31
CA PRO A 32 -2.90 5.90 12.75
C PRO A 32 -3.71 4.84 13.49
N LYS A 33 -4.32 5.24 14.62
CA LYS A 33 -5.11 4.36 15.49
C LYS A 33 -6.19 3.64 14.67
N GLY A 34 -5.98 2.34 14.39
CA GLY A 34 -6.87 1.52 13.57
C GLY A 34 -6.22 0.86 12.34
N PHE A 35 -4.96 1.15 12.01
CA PHE A 35 -4.27 0.47 10.90
C PHE A 35 -3.81 -0.94 11.30
N LYS A 36 -4.48 -1.98 10.78
CA LYS A 36 -4.04 -3.37 10.91
C LYS A 36 -3.22 -3.76 9.68
N GLU A 37 -1.91 -3.92 9.84
CA GLU A 37 -1.08 -4.57 8.82
C GLU A 37 -1.54 -6.03 8.64
N ARG A 38 -2.06 -6.35 7.46
CA ARG A 38 -2.32 -7.74 7.08
C ARG A 38 -0.99 -8.40 6.77
N THR A 39 -0.33 -8.97 7.77
CA THR A 39 0.80 -9.87 7.55
C THR A 39 0.28 -11.11 6.80
N VAL A 40 0.74 -11.28 5.56
CA VAL A 40 0.26 -12.29 4.60
C VAL A 40 0.56 -13.75 5.05
N SER A 41 1.37 -13.96 6.10
CA SER A 41 1.85 -15.31 6.46
C SER A 41 0.94 -16.14 7.39
N LYS A 42 -0.07 -15.58 8.06
CA LYS A 42 -0.87 -16.36 9.03
C LYS A 42 -2.03 -17.18 8.47
N ARG A 43 -2.47 -16.95 7.23
CA ARG A 43 -3.66 -17.64 6.66
C ARG A 43 -3.49 -19.13 6.35
N LYS A 44 -2.30 -19.70 6.52
CA LYS A 44 -2.04 -21.11 6.17
C LYS A 44 -1.89 -22.05 7.37
N ARG A 45 -1.99 -21.56 8.61
CA ARG A 45 -1.81 -22.40 9.81
C ARG A 45 -2.99 -22.38 10.79
N ASP A 46 -3.83 -21.34 10.76
CA ASP A 46 -4.93 -21.19 11.73
C ASP A 46 -6.22 -21.99 11.40
N ALA A 47 -6.24 -22.82 10.35
CA ALA A 47 -7.42 -23.64 10.01
C ALA A 47 -7.42 -25.04 10.66
N GLU A 48 -6.34 -25.41 11.36
CA GLU A 48 -6.13 -26.75 11.91
C GLU A 48 -6.04 -26.77 13.46
N GLU A 49 -6.11 -25.61 14.11
CA GLU A 49 -5.79 -25.45 15.55
C GLU A 49 -6.95 -24.88 16.39
N GLN A 50 -8.17 -24.85 15.84
CA GLN A 50 -9.33 -24.18 16.44
C GLN A 50 -10.32 -25.14 17.13
N ASP A 51 -9.86 -26.29 17.62
CA ASP A 51 -10.71 -27.32 18.27
C ASP A 51 -10.31 -27.70 19.71
N GLU A 52 -9.40 -27.00 20.38
CA GLU A 52 -9.15 -27.29 21.81
C GLU A 52 -8.87 -26.03 22.64
N GLY A 53 -9.71 -25.81 23.67
CA GLY A 53 -9.30 -25.07 24.87
C GLY A 53 -10.13 -23.84 25.27
N GLU A 54 -11.43 -24.00 25.54
CA GLU A 54 -12.17 -23.10 26.43
C GLU A 54 -11.75 -23.35 27.90
N GLN A 55 -11.13 -22.35 28.54
CA GLN A 55 -11.05 -22.21 30.01
C GLN A 55 -11.09 -20.71 30.37
N PRO A 56 -12.13 -20.20 31.04
CA PRO A 56 -12.14 -18.87 31.65
C PRO A 56 -11.52 -18.92 33.06
N THR A 57 -10.45 -18.17 33.31
CA THR A 57 -9.91 -17.99 34.67
C THR A 57 -10.80 -17.06 35.51
N PRO A 58 -11.06 -17.39 36.79
CA PRO A 58 -12.01 -16.69 37.65
C PRO A 58 -11.46 -15.42 38.30
N MET A 59 -12.42 -14.59 38.73
CA MET A 59 -12.33 -13.38 39.55
C MET A 59 -11.26 -13.43 40.65
N GLN A 60 -10.57 -12.31 40.84
CA GLN A 60 -9.86 -12.00 42.08
C GLN A 60 -10.60 -10.83 42.76
N GLU A 61 -11.18 -11.16 43.92
CA GLU A 61 -11.86 -10.28 44.85
C GLU A 61 -10.87 -9.41 45.64
N ASP A 62 -11.37 -8.23 46.01
CA ASP A 62 -11.13 -7.44 47.21
C ASP A 62 -9.71 -7.05 47.65
N GLU A 63 -9.47 -5.74 47.62
CA GLU A 63 -8.92 -5.05 48.79
C GLU A 63 -9.57 -3.67 48.96
N HIS A 64 -10.55 -3.63 49.87
CA HIS A 64 -11.19 -2.43 50.38
C HIS A 64 -10.21 -1.64 51.26
N GLN A 65 -9.63 -0.55 50.73
CA GLN A 65 -9.07 0.51 51.58
C GLN A 65 -10.12 1.58 51.86
N GLU A 66 -10.79 1.43 53.00
CA GLU A 66 -11.65 2.45 53.59
C GLU A 66 -10.82 3.64 54.12
N VAL A 67 -10.57 4.63 53.26
CA VAL A 67 -10.11 5.94 53.73
C VAL A 67 -11.34 6.79 54.07
N LYS A 68 -11.66 6.84 55.37
CA LYS A 68 -12.64 7.77 55.96
C LYS A 68 -12.22 9.21 55.68
N THR A 69 -12.73 9.79 54.61
CA THR A 69 -12.66 11.24 54.35
C THR A 69 -13.98 11.88 54.77
N HIS A 70 -13.88 12.96 55.53
CA HIS A 70 -15.00 13.65 56.15
C HIS A 70 -16.07 14.07 55.13
N SER A 71 -17.33 13.78 55.47
CA SER A 71 -18.50 14.11 54.65
C SER A 71 -18.65 15.63 54.54
N GLN A 72 -18.19 16.18 53.42
CA GLN A 72 -18.54 17.56 53.06
C GLN A 72 -20.06 17.62 52.88
N LYS A 73 -20.70 18.52 53.63
CA LYS A 73 -22.13 18.82 53.53
C LYS A 73 -22.50 18.99 52.06
N ARG A 74 -23.49 18.21 51.59
CA ARG A 74 -24.03 18.23 50.23
C ARG A 74 -24.32 19.68 49.80
N GLN A 75 -23.56 20.19 48.85
CA GLN A 75 -23.89 21.44 48.17
C GLN A 75 -25.18 21.20 47.37
N LYS A 76 -26.19 22.06 47.58
CA LYS A 76 -27.40 22.08 46.74
C LYS A 76 -26.98 22.49 45.32
N ALA A 77 -27.54 21.81 44.32
CA ALA A 77 -27.27 22.12 42.92
C ALA A 77 -27.78 23.52 42.59
N ASP A 78 -26.90 24.39 42.08
CA ASP A 78 -27.30 25.64 41.46
C ASP A 78 -28.04 25.34 40.14
N GLU A 79 -29.17 26.03 39.92
CA GLU A 79 -30.11 25.81 38.80
C GLU A 79 -29.49 25.87 37.39
N THR A 80 -28.29 26.43 37.27
CA THR A 80 -27.61 26.63 35.99
C THR A 80 -26.75 25.44 35.55
N THR A 81 -26.42 24.50 36.45
CA THR A 81 -25.58 23.36 36.09
C THR A 81 -26.10 22.08 36.75
N TYR A 82 -26.85 21.28 35.98
CA TYR A 82 -27.22 19.92 36.35
C TYR A 82 -25.97 19.03 36.47
N ARG A 83 -25.26 19.11 37.60
CA ARG A 83 -24.22 18.14 37.97
C ARG A 83 -24.90 16.96 38.66
N PRO A 84 -24.93 15.76 38.05
CA PRO A 84 -25.45 14.59 38.74
C PRO A 84 -24.51 14.20 39.88
N VAL A 85 -25.10 13.91 41.05
CA VAL A 85 -24.37 13.51 42.27
C VAL A 85 -23.57 12.22 42.08
N SER A 86 -23.90 11.40 41.08
CA SER A 86 -23.27 10.09 40.81
C SER A 86 -21.99 10.16 39.96
N GLY A 87 -21.47 11.35 39.61
CA GLY A 87 -20.24 11.51 38.81
C GLY A 87 -20.32 10.98 37.37
N LYS A 88 -21.42 10.30 37.00
CA LYS A 88 -21.65 9.76 35.66
C LYS A 88 -22.38 10.81 34.83
N THR A 89 -21.63 11.58 34.06
CA THR A 89 -22.19 12.49 33.06
C THR A 89 -22.72 11.66 31.89
N TRP A 90 -24.03 11.62 31.69
CA TRP A 90 -24.63 10.96 30.53
C TRP A 90 -24.24 11.72 29.26
N LYS A 91 -23.84 11.02 28.21
CA LYS A 91 -23.43 11.66 26.94
C LYS A 91 -24.59 12.49 26.40
N ALA A 92 -24.34 13.76 26.09
CA ALA A 92 -25.34 14.61 25.44
C ALA A 92 -25.76 13.98 24.09
N PRO A 93 -27.03 14.11 23.68
CA PRO A 93 -27.48 13.60 22.40
C PRO A 93 -26.67 14.26 21.27
N GLY A 94 -26.00 13.44 20.45
CA GLY A 94 -25.24 13.93 19.31
C GLY A 94 -26.16 14.62 18.30
N GLN A 95 -25.71 15.72 17.71
CA GLN A 95 -26.46 16.37 16.64
C GLN A 95 -26.56 15.45 15.42
N ARG A 96 -27.75 15.40 14.80
CA ARG A 96 -27.96 14.64 13.57
C ARG A 96 -27.09 15.23 12.46
N ALA A 97 -26.41 14.37 11.69
CA ALA A 97 -25.55 14.79 10.58
C ALA A 97 -26.29 15.69 9.56
N SER A 98 -27.60 15.48 9.38
CA SER A 98 -28.46 16.31 8.52
C SER A 98 -28.59 17.76 8.99
N THR A 99 -28.38 18.06 10.27
CA THR A 99 -28.42 19.42 10.82
C THR A 99 -27.08 20.13 10.58
N VAL A 100 -25.96 19.41 10.69
CA VAL A 100 -24.60 19.95 10.48
C VAL A 100 -24.27 20.12 8.99
N MET A 101 -24.77 19.21 8.14
CA MET A 101 -24.48 19.22 6.70
C MET A 101 -25.40 20.11 5.88
N ARG A 102 -26.34 20.86 6.49
CA ARG A 102 -27.08 21.90 5.78
C ARG A 102 -26.17 23.10 5.59
N PRO A 103 -25.71 23.41 4.36
CA PRO A 103 -24.94 24.62 4.15
C PRO A 103 -25.82 25.81 4.49
N VAL A 104 -25.35 26.66 5.40
CA VAL A 104 -26.00 27.93 5.80
C VAL A 104 -26.34 28.79 4.57
N THR A 105 -25.65 28.56 3.45
CA THR A 105 -25.85 29.22 2.17
C THR A 105 -26.87 28.51 1.25
N LEU A 106 -27.98 27.99 1.78
CA LEU A 106 -29.13 27.57 0.96
C LEU A 106 -29.86 28.75 0.27
N GLY A 107 -29.27 29.94 0.29
CA GLY A 107 -29.67 31.07 -0.55
C GLY A 107 -29.40 30.77 -2.04
N LYS A 108 -30.34 31.18 -2.90
CA LYS A 108 -30.19 31.07 -4.36
C LYS A 108 -28.92 31.82 -4.80
N LYS A 109 -27.87 31.09 -5.18
CA LYS A 109 -26.65 31.69 -5.76
C LYS A 109 -27.04 32.60 -6.93
N SER A 110 -26.45 33.80 -6.99
CA SER A 110 -26.63 34.71 -8.13
C SER A 110 -26.18 34.02 -9.42
N TRP A 111 -26.79 34.38 -10.55
CA TRP A 111 -26.50 33.77 -11.85
C TRP A 111 -25.01 33.87 -12.23
N SER A 112 -24.40 35.03 -11.97
CA SER A 112 -22.96 35.25 -12.17
C SER A 112 -22.09 34.25 -11.37
N LYS A 113 -22.46 33.96 -10.12
CA LYS A 113 -21.76 32.97 -9.29
C LYS A 113 -21.92 31.55 -9.84
N LYS A 114 -23.09 31.20 -10.37
CA LYS A 114 -23.31 29.89 -11.03
C LYS A 114 -22.45 29.75 -12.29
N MET A 115 -22.30 30.81 -13.08
CA MET A 115 -21.50 30.77 -14.31
C MET A 115 -20.01 30.68 -14.03
N SER A 116 -19.49 31.45 -13.08
CA SER A 116 -18.09 31.32 -12.64
C SER A 116 -17.79 29.92 -12.10
N GLU A 117 -18.66 29.35 -11.26
CA GLU A 117 -18.52 27.97 -10.78
C GLU A 117 -18.55 26.95 -11.93
N LYS A 118 -19.36 27.16 -12.97
CA LYS A 118 -19.42 26.29 -14.16
C LYS A 118 -18.11 26.34 -14.95
N VAL A 119 -17.53 27.52 -15.15
CA VAL A 119 -16.23 27.68 -15.83
C VAL A 119 -15.12 27.02 -15.03
N VAL A 120 -15.05 27.27 -13.72
CA VAL A 120 -14.07 26.64 -12.82
C VAL A 120 -14.20 25.11 -12.87
N ARG A 121 -15.43 24.59 -12.82
CA ARG A 121 -15.68 23.16 -12.91
C ARG A 121 -15.23 22.57 -14.25
N LYS A 122 -15.48 23.27 -15.37
CA LYS A 122 -15.03 22.83 -16.69
C LYS A 122 -13.50 22.75 -16.74
N ASN A 123 -12.81 23.82 -16.35
CA ASN A 123 -11.35 23.87 -16.36
C ASN A 123 -10.74 22.76 -15.50
N LEU A 124 -11.33 22.46 -14.34
CA LEU A 124 -10.87 21.37 -13.48
C LEU A 124 -11.06 20.00 -14.13
N LEU A 125 -12.18 19.78 -14.82
CA LEU A 125 -12.43 18.53 -15.55
C LEU A 125 -11.45 18.35 -16.71
N ASP A 126 -11.19 19.43 -17.46
CA ASP A 126 -10.25 19.43 -18.58
C ASP A 126 -8.82 19.10 -18.08
N GLN A 127 -8.36 19.75 -17.01
CA GLN A 127 -7.06 19.44 -16.38
C GLN A 127 -6.96 17.99 -15.88
N LYS A 128 -8.05 17.45 -15.32
CA LYS A 128 -8.08 16.03 -14.91
C LYS A 128 -8.00 15.10 -16.11
N ALA A 129 -8.70 15.42 -17.19
CA ALA A 129 -8.67 14.62 -18.41
C ALA A 129 -7.26 14.61 -19.02
N GLU A 130 -6.60 15.77 -19.10
CA GLU A 130 -5.22 15.92 -19.56
C GLU A 130 -4.23 15.10 -18.71
N ALA A 131 -4.33 15.20 -17.38
CA ALA A 131 -3.46 14.44 -16.48
C ALA A 131 -3.64 12.92 -16.65
N VAL A 132 -4.88 12.45 -16.83
CA VAL A 132 -5.18 11.03 -17.08
C VAL A 132 -4.68 10.59 -18.45
N ALA A 133 -4.83 11.42 -19.48
CA ALA A 133 -4.32 11.15 -20.82
C ALA A 133 -2.79 11.00 -20.80
N ALA A 134 -2.08 11.94 -20.20
CA ALA A 134 -0.62 11.89 -20.04
C ALA A 134 -0.16 10.64 -19.27
N ALA A 135 -0.88 10.25 -18.22
CA ALA A 135 -0.57 9.02 -17.48
C ALA A 135 -0.79 7.75 -18.33
N LYS A 136 -1.87 7.71 -19.12
CA LYS A 136 -2.16 6.61 -20.05
C LYS A 136 -1.10 6.51 -21.15
N GLU A 137 -0.67 7.63 -21.71
CA GLU A 137 0.39 7.69 -22.73
C GLU A 137 1.72 7.17 -22.18
N LYS A 138 2.15 7.62 -21.00
CA LYS A 138 3.34 7.09 -20.33
C LYS A 138 3.25 5.57 -20.13
N ARG A 139 2.09 5.07 -19.70
CA ARG A 139 1.86 3.63 -19.52
C ARG A 139 1.93 2.87 -20.85
N LYS A 140 1.31 3.40 -21.92
CA LYS A 140 1.35 2.81 -23.27
C LYS A 140 2.78 2.74 -23.80
N ALA A 141 3.53 3.85 -23.73
CA ALA A 141 4.92 3.90 -24.15
C ALA A 141 5.79 2.87 -23.40
N SER A 142 5.61 2.74 -22.09
CA SER A 142 6.32 1.71 -21.30
C SER A 142 5.95 0.27 -21.71
N ALA A 143 4.69 0.04 -22.07
CA ALA A 143 4.22 -1.27 -22.51
C ALA A 143 4.77 -1.62 -23.90
N GLU A 144 4.80 -0.66 -24.82
CA GLU A 144 5.37 -0.80 -26.16
C GLU A 144 6.87 -1.09 -26.10
N GLN A 145 7.62 -0.38 -25.25
CA GLN A 145 9.04 -0.66 -25.01
C GLN A 145 9.26 -2.09 -24.50
N ARG A 146 8.42 -2.57 -23.57
CA ARG A 146 8.50 -3.95 -23.06
C ARG A 146 8.18 -4.99 -24.14
N LYS A 147 7.17 -4.73 -24.99
CA LYS A 147 6.82 -5.60 -26.11
C LYS A 147 7.97 -5.68 -27.12
N ALA A 148 8.49 -4.53 -27.55
CA ALA A 148 9.62 -4.45 -28.48
C ALA A 148 10.88 -5.15 -27.90
N ALA A 149 11.17 -4.96 -26.61
CA ALA A 149 12.28 -5.67 -25.96
C ALA A 149 12.07 -7.19 -25.92
N LYS A 150 10.84 -7.65 -25.68
CA LYS A 150 10.49 -9.09 -25.68
C LYS A 150 10.61 -9.68 -27.09
N GLU A 151 10.15 -8.96 -28.11
CA GLU A 151 10.25 -9.37 -29.51
C GLU A 151 11.71 -9.43 -29.97
N ARG A 152 12.53 -8.42 -29.64
CA ARG A 152 13.97 -8.45 -29.91
C ARG A 152 14.65 -9.63 -29.23
N LYS A 153 14.31 -9.92 -27.96
CA LYS A 153 14.85 -11.09 -27.24
C LYS A 153 14.42 -12.40 -27.91
N ALA A 154 13.15 -12.54 -28.30
CA ALA A 154 12.66 -13.73 -28.99
C ALA A 154 13.34 -13.92 -30.36
N ALA A 155 13.47 -12.84 -31.14
CA ALA A 155 14.17 -12.88 -32.43
C ALA A 155 15.66 -13.21 -32.27
N ASN A 156 16.34 -12.65 -31.26
CA ASN A 156 17.73 -12.98 -30.97
C ASN A 156 17.87 -14.43 -30.52
N GLN A 157 16.96 -14.95 -29.68
CA GLN A 157 16.94 -16.36 -29.29
C GLN A 157 16.75 -17.28 -30.49
N GLN A 158 15.84 -16.94 -31.42
CA GLN A 158 15.64 -17.68 -32.66
C GLN A 158 16.89 -17.66 -33.55
N LYS A 159 17.57 -16.51 -33.66
CA LYS A 159 18.82 -16.37 -34.43
C LYS A 159 20.00 -17.09 -33.78
N SER A 160 20.11 -17.05 -32.45
CA SER A 160 21.19 -17.69 -31.70
C SER A 160 20.99 -19.19 -31.49
N ALA A 161 19.78 -19.70 -31.73
CA ALA A 161 19.52 -21.13 -31.73
C ALA A 161 20.22 -21.75 -32.95
N ILE A 162 21.46 -22.19 -32.76
CA ILE A 162 22.19 -23.03 -33.73
C ILE A 162 21.52 -24.41 -33.68
N VAL A 163 20.40 -24.52 -34.38
CA VAL A 163 19.56 -25.71 -34.44
C VAL A 163 19.38 -26.08 -35.90
N GLN A 164 19.69 -27.32 -36.24
CA GLN A 164 19.37 -27.88 -37.55
C GLN A 164 17.90 -28.33 -37.53
N LYS A 165 17.03 -27.65 -38.31
CA LYS A 165 15.63 -28.07 -38.47
C LYS A 165 15.58 -29.42 -39.19
N ILE A 166 15.02 -30.44 -38.54
CA ILE A 166 14.83 -31.76 -39.14
C ILE A 166 13.48 -31.75 -39.86
N THR A 167 13.50 -31.54 -41.17
CA THR A 167 12.27 -31.42 -41.99
C THR A 167 11.57 -32.76 -42.25
N ASN A 168 12.29 -33.89 -42.17
CA ASN A 168 11.75 -35.20 -42.46
C ASN A 168 11.03 -35.82 -41.25
N THR A 169 9.71 -35.94 -41.33
CA THR A 169 8.85 -36.46 -40.27
C THR A 169 9.15 -37.91 -39.89
N ALA A 170 9.63 -38.74 -40.82
CA ALA A 170 10.00 -40.13 -40.54
C ALA A 170 11.27 -40.20 -39.66
N THR A 171 12.23 -39.30 -39.88
CA THR A 171 13.45 -39.23 -39.07
C THR A 171 13.17 -38.73 -37.65
N VAL A 172 12.30 -37.72 -37.50
CA VAL A 172 11.83 -37.26 -36.17
C VAL A 172 11.14 -38.40 -35.40
N LYS A 173 10.27 -39.17 -36.07
CA LYS A 173 9.61 -40.33 -35.45
C LYS A 173 10.60 -41.42 -35.02
N LYS A 174 11.66 -41.68 -35.78
CA LYS A 174 12.72 -42.63 -35.39
C LYS A 174 13.48 -42.13 -34.16
N MET A 175 13.90 -40.87 -34.16
CA MET A 175 14.64 -40.26 -33.03
C MET A 175 13.79 -40.13 -31.75
N MET A 176 12.47 -39.93 -31.89
CA MET A 176 11.53 -39.90 -30.76
C MET A 176 11.35 -41.27 -30.08
N LYS A 177 11.51 -42.38 -30.82
CA LYS A 177 11.46 -43.73 -30.25
C LYS A 177 12.67 -44.01 -29.36
N ASP A 178 13.84 -43.50 -29.73
CA ASP A 178 15.09 -43.71 -28.99
C ASP A 178 15.24 -42.74 -27.80
N LYS A 179 15.38 -43.28 -26.59
CA LYS A 179 15.46 -42.48 -25.34
C LYS A 179 16.64 -41.51 -25.32
N LYS A 180 17.77 -41.86 -25.95
CA LYS A 180 18.97 -41.00 -26.02
C LYS A 180 18.78 -39.86 -27.03
N GLN A 181 18.28 -40.17 -28.21
CA GLN A 181 18.06 -39.19 -29.29
C GLN A 181 16.90 -38.24 -28.99
N ARG A 182 15.83 -38.73 -28.33
CA ARG A 182 14.74 -37.88 -27.85
C ARG A 182 15.18 -36.78 -26.88
N LYS A 183 16.26 -36.98 -26.11
CA LYS A 183 16.83 -35.96 -25.23
C LYS A 183 17.61 -34.87 -25.97
N LEU A 184 18.10 -35.18 -27.17
CA LEU A 184 18.82 -34.25 -28.04
C LEU A 184 17.85 -33.34 -28.81
N LEU A 185 16.67 -33.87 -29.18
CA LEU A 185 15.63 -33.09 -29.84
C LEU A 185 15.07 -32.00 -28.91
N ARG A 186 15.26 -30.74 -29.28
CA ARG A 186 14.51 -29.61 -28.70
C ARG A 186 13.20 -29.42 -29.45
N THR A 187 12.23 -28.75 -28.83
CA THR A 187 10.97 -28.36 -29.47
C THR A 187 11.17 -27.47 -30.70
N ALA A 188 12.32 -26.80 -30.84
CA ALA A 188 12.68 -26.00 -32.00
C ALA A 188 13.27 -26.82 -33.18
N ASP A 189 13.66 -28.08 -32.94
CA ASP A 189 14.31 -28.96 -33.93
C ASP A 189 13.27 -29.76 -34.74
N THR A 190 12.06 -29.87 -34.19
CA THR A 190 10.91 -30.57 -34.77
C THR A 190 9.93 -29.58 -35.39
N ASN A 191 9.39 -29.90 -36.57
CA ASN A 191 8.36 -29.09 -37.27
C ASN A 191 7.15 -28.78 -36.41
#